data_AF-A0A494XN88-F1
#
_entry.id   AF-A0A494XN88-F1
#
_cell.length_a   1.000
_cell.length_b   1.000
_cell.length_c   1.000
_cell.angle_alpha   90.00
_cell.angle_beta   90.00
_cell.angle_gamma   90.00
#
_symmetry.space_group_name_H-M   'P 1'
#
loop_
_entity.id
_entity.type
_entity.pdbx_description
1 polymer ?
#
loop_
_entity_poly.entity_id
_entity_poly.type
_entity_poly.pdbx_seq_one_letter_code
_entity_poly.pdbx_strand_id
1 'polypeptide(L)' 'MGRLPFNMPYAVDMFIRGALRLVGHSELANPDDMEVLAWLLYFVVSLLFVGGLVWLGNWVIRGYVSRHSHAATD' A
#
# COMPACT_ATOMS: atom_id res chain seq x y z
N MET A 1 -9.37 28.78 -10.53
CA MET A 1 -8.61 27.58 -10.14
C MET A 1 -9.41 26.37 -10.59
N GLY A 2 -8.98 25.72 -11.66
CA GLY A 2 -9.74 24.62 -12.27
C GLY A 2 -9.72 23.39 -11.37
N ARG A 3 -10.90 22.93 -10.95
CA ARG A 3 -11.06 21.56 -10.44
C ARG A 3 -10.83 20.65 -11.64
N LEU A 4 -9.67 20.02 -11.74
CA LEU A 4 -9.52 18.90 -12.65
C LEU A 4 -10.57 17.88 -12.20
N PRO A 5 -11.47 17.41 -13.07
CA PRO A 5 -12.32 16.28 -12.72
C PRO A 5 -11.40 15.06 -12.63
N PHE A 6 -10.79 14.84 -11.45
CA PHE A 6 -10.18 13.58 -11.11
C PHE A 6 -11.31 12.57 -11.01
N ASN A 7 -11.68 12.00 -12.16
CA ASN A 7 -12.55 10.84 -12.21
C ASN A 7 -11.78 9.71 -11.55
N MET A 8 -12.02 9.48 -10.24
CA MET A 8 -11.39 8.40 -9.50
C MET A 8 -11.68 7.09 -10.24
N PRO A 9 -10.67 6.22 -10.43
CA PRO A 9 -10.90 4.93 -11.06
C PRO A 9 -12.03 4.19 -10.33
N TYR A 10 -12.98 3.63 -11.09
CA TYR A 10 -14.17 2.98 -10.53
C TYR A 10 -13.83 1.93 -9.46
N ALA A 11 -12.76 1.15 -9.69
CA ALA A 11 -12.30 0.15 -8.73
C ALA A 11 -11.83 0.75 -7.39
N VAL A 12 -11.15 1.91 -7.43
CA VAL A 12 -10.65 2.59 -6.24
C VAL A 12 -11.81 3.21 -5.44
N ASP A 13 -12.75 3.86 -6.14
CA ASP A 13 -13.98 4.37 -5.54
C ASP A 13 -14.74 3.26 -4.81
N MET A 14 -15.03 2.15 -5.51
CA MET A 14 -15.77 1.02 -4.95
C MET A 14 -15.04 0.39 -3.75
N PHE A 15 -13.71 0.25 -3.82
CA PHE A 15 -12.90 -0.26 -2.72
C PHE A 15 -12.97 0.64 -1.48
N ILE A 16 -12.76 1.95 -1.66
CA ILE A 16 -12.79 2.92 -0.55
C ILE A 16 -14.19 2.96 0.08
N ARG A 17 -15.26 3.05 -0.73
CA ARG A 17 -16.63 2.99 -0.22
C ARG A 17 -16.93 1.69 0.51
N GLY A 18 -16.43 0.56 0.00
CA GLY A 18 -16.56 -0.74 0.66
C GLY A 18 -15.86 -0.78 2.01
N ALA A 19 -14.61 -0.32 2.07
CA ALA A 19 -13.83 -0.23 3.29
C ALA A 19 -14.48 0.68 4.33
N LEU A 20 -14.97 1.86 3.91
CA LEU A 20 -15.70 2.77 4.78
C LEU A 20 -16.99 2.17 5.35
N ARG A 21 -17.73 1.42 4.54
CA ARG A 21 -18.92 0.68 5.01
C ARG A 21 -18.57 -0.39 6.02
N LEU A 22 -17.44 -1.10 5.83
CA LEU A 22 -16.97 -2.12 6.77
C LEU A 22 -16.50 -1.52 8.10
N VAL A 23 -15.85 -0.36 8.05
CA VAL A 23 -15.38 0.36 9.24
C VAL A 23 -16.51 1.13 9.95
N GLY A 24 -17.62 1.37 9.25
CA GLY A 24 -18.77 2.12 9.78
C GLY A 24 -18.67 3.64 9.63
N HIS A 25 -17.82 4.12 8.71
CA HIS A 25 -17.54 5.54 8.46
C HIS A 25 -18.10 6.00 7.10
N SER A 26 -19.36 5.64 6.80
CA SER A 26 -19.98 5.93 5.50
C SER A 26 -20.19 7.43 5.23
N GLU A 27 -20.13 8.25 6.27
CA GLU A 27 -20.17 9.70 6.24
C GLU A 27 -18.98 10.34 5.51
N LEU A 28 -17.83 9.66 5.44
CA LEU A 28 -16.67 10.09 4.66
C LEU A 28 -16.77 9.73 3.16
N ALA A 29 -17.89 9.13 2.71
CA ALA A 29 -18.09 8.78 1.30
C ALA A 29 -18.57 9.97 0.44
N ASN A 30 -18.24 11.20 0.87
CA ASN A 30 -18.48 12.43 0.13
C ASN A 30 -17.37 12.65 -0.93
N PRO A 31 -17.66 13.22 -2.11
CA PRO A 31 -16.68 13.34 -3.20
C PRO A 31 -15.38 14.05 -2.81
N ASP A 32 -15.46 15.04 -1.92
CA ASP A 32 -14.28 15.80 -1.47
C ASP A 32 -13.35 14.95 -0.58
N ASP A 33 -13.91 14.12 0.31
CA ASP A 33 -13.14 13.30 1.24
C ASP A 33 -12.55 12.06 0.55
N MET A 34 -13.28 11.52 -0.44
CA MET A 34 -12.84 10.37 -1.21
C MET A 34 -11.52 10.61 -1.94
N GLU A 35 -11.20 11.87 -2.28
CA GLU A 35 -9.94 12.21 -2.93
C GLU A 35 -8.77 11.97 -1.96
N VAL A 36 -8.87 12.53 -0.75
CA VAL A 36 -7.86 12.36 0.30
C VAL A 36 -7.69 10.88 0.67
N LEU A 37 -8.80 10.13 0.72
CA LEU A 37 -8.76 8.69 0.98
C LEU A 37 -8.08 7.91 -0.14
N ALA A 38 -8.24 8.32 -1.40
CA ALA A 38 -7.51 7.72 -2.52
C ALA A 38 -6.00 7.99 -2.41
N TRP A 39 -5.59 9.22 -2.08
CA TRP A 39 -4.19 9.54 -1.82
C TRP A 39 -3.60 8.69 -0.69
N LEU A 40 -4.35 8.53 0.41
CA LEU A 40 -3.96 7.69 1.54
C LEU A 40 -3.80 6.23 1.13
N LEU A 41 -4.74 5.69 0.34
CA LEU A 41 -4.67 4.33 -0.17
C LEU A 41 -3.39 4.11 -0.99
N TYR A 42 -3.10 5.01 -1.94
CA TYR A 42 -1.87 4.90 -2.76
C TYR A 42 -0.61 5.00 -1.90
N PHE A 43 -0.60 5.85 -0.89
CA PHE A 43 0.52 5.96 0.03
C PHE A 43 0.75 4.65 0.81
N VAL A 44 -0.31 4.05 1.35
CA VAL A 44 -0.23 2.77 2.06
C VAL A 44 0.25 1.65 1.13
N VAL A 45 -0.29 1.56 -0.09
CA VAL A 45 0.14 0.57 -1.08
C VAL A 45 1.63 0.75 -1.42
N SER A 46 2.08 1.99 -1.59
CA SER A 46 3.49 2.31 -1.85
C SER A 46 4.40 1.88 -0.68
N LEU A 47 4.01 2.17 0.56
CA LEU A 47 4.76 1.75 1.75
C LEU A 47 4.86 0.22 1.86
N LEU A 48 3.76 -0.49 1.61
CA LEU A 48 3.76 -1.95 1.61
C LEU A 48 4.66 -2.51 0.51
N PHE A 49 4.66 -1.90 -0.67
CA PHE A 49 5.51 -2.31 -1.78
C PHE A 49 7.00 -2.12 -1.45
N VAL A 50 7.38 -0.92 -1.01
CA VAL A 50 8.78 -0.62 -0.65
C VAL A 50 9.23 -1.44 0.56
N GLY A 51 8.40 -1.51 1.60
CA GLY A 51 8.67 -2.32 2.80
C GLY A 51 8.82 -3.80 2.46
N GLY A 52 7.95 -4.32 1.59
CA GLY A 52 8.03 -5.70 1.09
C GLY A 52 9.32 -5.96 0.31
N LEU A 53 9.74 -5.03 -0.55
CA LEU A 53 10.98 -5.16 -1.32
C LEU A 53 12.21 -5.21 -0.40
N VAL A 54 12.26 -4.32 0.59
CA VAL A 54 13.35 -4.28 1.59
C VAL A 54 13.36 -5.55 2.43
N TRP A 55 12.19 -6.02 2.85
CA TRP A 55 12.07 -7.24 3.63
C TRP A 55 12.53 -8.47 2.84
N LEU A 56 12.10 -8.61 1.57
CA LEU A 56 12.56 -9.67 0.69
C LEU A 56 14.07 -9.61 0.46
N GLY A 57 14.63 -8.42 0.18
CA GLY A 57 16.07 -8.26 0.02
C GLY A 57 16.85 -8.71 1.26
N ASN A 58 16.39 -8.32 2.45
CA ASN A 58 16.99 -8.75 3.71
C ASN A 58 16.87 -10.26 3.93
N TRP A 59 15.72 -10.85 3.59
CA TRP A 59 15.53 -12.29 3.72
C TRP A 59 16.47 -13.07 2.80
N VAL A 60 16.60 -12.63 1.54
CA VAL A 60 17.52 -13.22 0.57
C VAL A 60 18.97 -13.13 1.07
N ILE A 61 19.43 -11.95 1.48
CA ILE A 61 20.80 -11.75 2.00
C ILE A 61 21.06 -12.65 3.21
N ARG A 62 20.13 -12.70 4.19
CA ARG A 62 20.28 -13.59 5.35
C ARG A 62 20.39 -15.06 4.96
N GLY A 63 19.60 -15.50 3.97
CA GLY A 63 19.67 -16.86 3.44
C GLY A 63 20.98 -17.17 2.70
N TYR A 64 21.58 -16.18 2.02
CA TYR A 64 22.89 -16.33 1.39
C TYR A 64 24.03 -16.40 2.43
N VAL A 65 24.00 -15.52 3.43
CA VAL A 65 25.01 -15.46 4.49
C VAL A 65 25.01 -16.74 5.32
N SER A 66 23.83 -17.24 5.74
CA SER A 66 23.74 -18.50 6.49
C SER A 66 24.32 -19.69 5.74
N ARG A 67 24.24 -19.69 4.41
CA ARG A 67 24.82 -20.76 3.57
C ARG A 67 26.35 -20.66 3.43
N HIS A 68 26.92 -19.45 3.47
CA HIS A 68 28.37 -19.26 3.37
C HIS A 68 29.09 -19.43 4.71
N SER A 69 28.43 -19.19 5.85
CA SER A 69 29.03 -19.42 7.17
C SER A 69 29.35 -20.89 7.46
N HIS A 70 28.65 -21.84 6.82
CA HIS A 70 28.95 -23.28 6.94
C HIS A 70 30.16 -23.73 6.09
N ALA A 71 30.56 -22.96 5.08
CA ALA A 71 31.68 -23.30 4.20
C ALA A 71 33.04 -22.75 4.70
N ALA A 72 33.06 -21.95 5.76
CA ALA A 72 34.27 -21.33 6.33
C ALA A 72 34.77 -22.01 7.62
N THR A 73 34.12 -23.10 8.04
CA THR A 73 34.45 -23.88 9.25
C THR A 73 34.93 -25.31 8.95
N ASP A 74 35.05 -25.69 7.68
CA ASP A 74 35.75 -26.89 7.20
C ASP A 74 37.12 -26.50 6.63
#